data_AF-A0A098M7C3-F1
#
_entry.id   AF-A0A098M7C3-F1
#
_cell.length_a   1.000
_cell.length_b   1.000
_cell.length_c   1.000
_cell.angle_alpha   90.00
_cell.angle_beta   90.00
_cell.angle_gamma   90.00
#
_symmetry.space_group_name_H-M   'P 1'
#
loop_
_entity.id
_entity.type
_entity.pdbx_description
1 polymer ?
#
loop_
_entity_poly.entity_id
_entity_poly.type
_entity_poly.pdbx_seq_one_letter_code
_entity_poly.pdbx_strand_id
1 'polypeptide(L)'
;MEINLNFTPKGKVAIENFSNEELIEIFTRYSNTLTKKYSVDVAVPADANQGIVADGSLKVILSNVKCDVDIFFRELGRDVKVPLKKRLAGGNLDNVFKIVTVQE
;
A
#
# COMPACT_ATOMS: atom_id res chain seq x y z
N MET A 1 12.36 10.04 -1.44
CA MET A 1 11.11 9.84 -2.18
C MET A 1 9.96 9.43 -1.26
N GLU A 2 8.97 10.31 -1.10
CA GLU A 2 7.71 10.05 -0.40
C GLU A 2 6.60 9.73 -1.41
N ILE A 3 5.86 8.66 -1.15
CA ILE A 3 4.78 8.15 -1.99
C ILE A 3 3.50 8.03 -1.18
N ASN A 4 2.41 8.58 -1.70
CA ASN A 4 1.06 8.35 -1.21
C ASN A 4 0.35 7.29 -2.05
N LEU A 5 -0.10 6.22 -1.39
CA LEU A 5 -0.98 5.21 -1.96
C LEU A 5 -2.42 5.63 -1.68
N ASN A 6 -3.04 6.31 -2.66
CA ASN A 6 -4.41 6.78 -2.56
C ASN A 6 -5.38 5.66 -2.90
N PHE A 7 -6.13 5.16 -1.91
CA PHE A 7 -7.06 4.06 -2.12
C PHE A 7 -8.18 4.47 -3.08
N THR A 8 -8.50 3.59 -4.02
CA THR A 8 -9.66 3.78 -4.91
C THR A 8 -10.96 3.67 -4.09
N PRO A 9 -12.13 4.07 -4.61
CA PRO A 9 -13.39 3.89 -3.88
C PRO A 9 -13.60 2.46 -3.37
N LYS A 10 -13.30 1.45 -4.21
CA LYS A 10 -13.35 0.04 -3.79
C LYS A 10 -12.25 -0.32 -2.81
N GLY A 11 -11.06 0.26 -2.96
CA GLY A 11 -9.95 0.13 -2.01
C GLY A 11 -10.32 0.64 -0.62
N LYS A 12 -10.99 1.81 -0.53
CA LYS A 12 -11.47 2.40 0.73
C LYS A 12 -12.42 1.46 1.45
N VAL A 13 -13.42 0.92 0.75
CA VAL A 13 -14.34 -0.10 1.31
C VAL A 13 -13.58 -1.35 1.79
N ALA A 14 -12.52 -1.75 1.09
CA ALA A 14 -11.74 -2.91 1.51
C ALA A 14 -10.98 -2.66 2.82
N ILE A 15 -10.37 -1.48 2.98
CA ILE A 15 -9.57 -1.15 4.16
C ILE A 15 -10.42 -0.80 5.39
N GLU A 16 -11.70 -0.43 5.25
CA GLU A 16 -12.63 -0.18 6.37
C GLU A 16 -12.79 -1.39 7.30
N ASN A 17 -12.49 -2.60 6.81
CA ASN A 17 -12.55 -3.85 7.57
C ASN A 17 -11.23 -4.21 8.28
N PHE A 18 -10.31 -3.25 8.37
CA PHE A 18 -8.99 -3.39 8.98
C PHE A 18 -8.69 -2.20 9.89
N SER A 19 -7.93 -2.45 10.96
CA SER A 19 -7.35 -1.34 11.72
C SER A 19 -6.16 -0.73 10.97
N ASN A 20 -5.78 0.51 11.31
CA ASN A 20 -4.60 1.14 10.74
C ASN A 20 -3.33 0.34 11.02
N GLU A 21 -3.22 -0.29 12.19
CA GLU A 21 -2.10 -1.17 12.54
C GLU A 21 -2.03 -2.40 11.62
N GLU A 22 -3.17 -3.05 11.36
CA GLU A 22 -3.23 -4.18 10.44
C GLU A 22 -2.84 -3.78 9.01
N LEU A 23 -3.28 -2.60 8.56
CA LEU A 23 -2.91 -2.07 7.25
C LEU A 23 -1.41 -1.79 7.17
N ILE A 24 -0.82 -1.14 8.18
CA ILE A 24 0.62 -0.91 8.25
C ILE A 24 1.36 -2.26 8.20
N GLU A 25 0.94 -3.26 8.96
CA GLU A 25 1.57 -4.59 8.97
C GLU A 25 1.49 -5.27 7.60
N ILE A 26 0.30 -5.28 6.98
CA ILE A 26 0.09 -5.86 5.64
C ILE A 26 1.03 -5.18 4.64
N PHE A 27 0.98 -3.86 4.52
CA PHE A 27 1.76 -3.14 3.52
C PHE A 27 3.26 -3.27 3.78
N THR A 28 3.70 -3.27 5.04
CA THR A 28 5.11 -3.52 5.40
C THR A 28 5.56 -4.91 4.95
N ARG A 29 4.79 -5.95 5.29
CA ARG A 29 5.12 -7.35 4.99
C ARG A 29 5.24 -7.61 3.49
N TYR A 30 4.25 -7.16 2.73
CA TYR A 30 4.24 -7.37 1.27
C TYR A 30 5.29 -6.51 0.56
N SER A 31 5.52 -5.28 1.01
CA SER A 31 6.62 -4.45 0.47
C SER A 31 7.98 -5.12 0.70
N ASN A 32 8.27 -5.56 1.93
CA ASN A 32 9.53 -6.26 2.27
C ASN A 32 9.71 -7.59 1.53
N THR A 33 8.63 -8.21 1.08
CA THR A 33 8.72 -9.41 0.24
C THR A 33 9.15 -9.03 -1.18
N LEU A 34 8.61 -7.93 -1.72
CA LEU A 34 8.94 -7.43 -3.04
C LEU A 34 10.33 -6.80 -3.13
N THR A 35 10.88 -6.23 -2.04
CA THR A 35 12.27 -5.73 -2.02
C THR A 35 13.31 -6.83 -2.27
N LYS A 36 12.94 -8.12 -2.13
CA LYS A 36 13.80 -9.25 -2.54
C LYS A 36 13.95 -9.37 -4.07
N LYS A 37 12.99 -8.84 -4.83
CA LYS A 37 12.98 -8.84 -6.30
C LYS A 37 13.38 -7.49 -6.89
N TYR A 38 13.04 -6.40 -6.20
CA TYR A 38 13.26 -5.04 -6.64
C TYR A 38 14.27 -4.36 -5.74
N SER A 39 15.30 -3.74 -6.33
CA SER A 39 16.29 -2.96 -5.58
C SER A 39 15.70 -1.62 -5.11
N VAL A 40 15.02 -1.65 -3.98
CA VAL A 40 14.43 -0.49 -3.29
C VAL A 40 14.27 -0.83 -1.81
N ASP A 41 14.50 0.14 -0.94
CA ASP A 41 14.14 0.05 0.47
C ASP A 41 12.82 0.77 0.71
N VAL A 42 11.97 0.18 1.55
CA VAL A 42 10.61 0.67 1.80
C VAL A 42 10.37 0.78 3.30
N ALA A 43 9.85 1.93 3.74
CA ALA A 43 9.33 2.11 5.08
C ALA A 43 7.86 2.54 5.05
N VAL A 44 7.06 1.95 5.94
CA VAL A 44 5.66 2.34 6.19
C VAL A 44 5.60 2.94 7.61
N PRO A 45 5.88 4.25 7.77
CA PRO A 45 5.99 4.89 9.08
C PRO A 45 4.65 4.91 9.82
N ALA A 46 4.59 4.34 11.02
CA ALA A 46 3.34 4.21 11.78
C ALA A 46 2.80 5.57 12.28
N ASP A 47 3.70 6.48 12.66
CA ASP A 47 3.41 7.85 13.05
C ASP A 47 2.73 8.64 11.92
N ALA A 48 3.15 8.45 10.68
CA ALA A 48 2.55 9.12 9.51
C ALA A 48 1.28 8.45 9.00
N ASN A 49 0.89 7.29 9.55
CA ASN A 49 -0.20 6.43 9.08
C ASN A 49 -1.24 6.12 10.18
N GLN A 50 -1.41 7.01 11.15
CA GLN A 50 -2.41 6.86 12.22
C GLN A 50 -3.86 7.01 11.73
N GLY A 51 -4.08 7.52 10.50
CA GLY A 51 -5.40 7.87 9.95
C GLY A 51 -5.79 7.17 8.65
N ILE A 52 -5.15 6.05 8.28
CA ILE A 52 -5.28 5.44 6.93
C ILE A 52 -6.74 5.28 6.47
N VAL A 53 -7.60 4.70 7.32
CA VAL A 53 -9.01 4.48 6.95
C VAL A 53 -9.77 5.79 6.73
N ALA A 54 -9.54 6.80 7.57
CA ALA A 54 -10.20 8.09 7.48
C ALA A 54 -9.70 8.91 6.27
N ASP A 55 -8.39 8.95 6.07
CA ASP A 55 -7.75 9.69 4.99
C ASP A 55 -7.97 8.98 3.64
N GLY A 56 -8.10 7.65 3.68
CA GLY A 56 -8.15 6.80 2.50
C GLY A 56 -6.85 6.87 1.69
N SER A 57 -5.73 7.06 2.38
CA SER A 57 -4.38 7.03 1.82
C SER A 57 -3.38 6.41 2.78
N LEU A 58 -2.36 5.74 2.26
CA LEU A 58 -1.24 5.22 3.05
C LEU A 58 0.07 5.84 2.55
N LYS A 59 0.86 6.38 3.47
CA LYS A 59 2.15 7.02 3.18
C LYS A 59 3.29 6.02 3.26
N VAL A 60 4.15 6.04 2.26
CA VAL A 60 5.32 5.16 2.13
C VAL A 60 6.54 6.01 1.83
N ILE A 61 7.65 5.70 2.50
CA ILE A 61 8.94 6.31 2.22
C ILE A 61 9.81 5.29 1.49
N LEU A 62 10.36 5.71 0.34
CA LEU A 62 11.30 4.92 -0.44
C LEU A 62 12.71 5.49 -0.32
N SER A 63 13.69 4.60 -0.19
CA SER A 63 15.12 4.91 -0.25
C SER A 63 15.87 3.89 -1.12
N ASN A 64 17.08 4.24 -1.56
CA ASN A 64 17.92 3.37 -2.40
C ASN A 64 17.21 2.82 -3.66
N VAL A 65 16.34 3.65 -4.26
CA VAL A 65 15.51 3.27 -5.41
C VAL A 65 16.39 3.03 -6.66
N LYS A 66 16.44 1.79 -7.13
CA LYS A 66 17.14 1.36 -8.35
C LYS A 66 16.25 0.49 -9.24
N CYS A 67 14.94 0.70 -9.16
CA CYS A 67 13.94 0.00 -9.97
C CYS A 67 12.87 0.97 -10.46
N ASP A 68 12.02 0.48 -11.37
CA ASP A 68 10.81 1.18 -11.78
C ASP A 68 9.77 1.14 -10.63
N VAL A 69 9.49 2.31 -10.07
CA VAL A 69 8.58 2.50 -8.92
C VAL A 69 7.13 2.17 -9.29
N ASP A 70 6.70 2.49 -10.51
CA ASP A 70 5.34 2.18 -10.98
C ASP A 70 5.14 0.67 -11.12
N ILE A 71 6.14 -0.05 -11.62
CA ILE A 71 6.09 -1.51 -11.71
C ILE A 71 6.08 -2.14 -10.31
N PHE A 72 6.95 -1.66 -9.40
CA PHE A 72 7.00 -2.14 -8.01
C PHE A 72 5.63 -2.04 -7.33
N PHE A 73 5.00 -0.86 -7.35
CA PHE A 73 3.72 -0.66 -6.68
C PHE A 73 2.54 -1.31 -7.40
N ARG A 74 2.64 -1.54 -8.72
CA ARG A 74 1.66 -2.35 -9.45
C ARG A 74 1.68 -3.82 -9.00
N GLU A 75 2.86 -4.38 -8.73
CA GLU A 75 2.99 -5.72 -8.16
C GLU A 75 2.52 -5.73 -6.70
N LEU A 76 2.90 -4.73 -5.90
CA LEU A 76 2.41 -4.58 -4.52
C LEU A 76 0.89 -4.56 -4.47
N GLY A 77 0.24 -3.79 -5.35
CA GLY A 77 -1.22 -3.72 -5.44
C GLY A 77 -1.88 -5.06 -5.72
N ARG A 78 -1.24 -5.94 -6.50
CA ARG A 78 -1.74 -7.31 -6.77
C ARG A 78 -1.59 -8.20 -5.54
N ASP A 79 -0.48 -8.08 -4.83
CA ASP A 79 -0.19 -8.91 -3.65
C ASP A 79 -1.08 -8.54 -2.46
N VAL A 80 -1.21 -7.25 -2.14
CA VAL A 80 -2.05 -6.77 -1.02
C VAL A 80 -3.55 -6.92 -1.31
N LYS A 81 -3.96 -7.04 -2.57
CA LYS A 81 -5.35 -7.35 -2.93
C LYS A 81 -5.82 -8.68 -2.34
N VAL A 82 -4.93 -9.66 -2.18
CA VAL A 82 -5.28 -10.98 -1.63
C VAL A 82 -5.79 -10.89 -0.18
N PRO A 83 -5.03 -10.33 0.79
CA PRO A 83 -5.52 -10.18 2.16
C PRO A 83 -6.71 -9.22 2.25
N LEU A 84 -6.71 -8.12 1.50
CA LEU A 84 -7.82 -7.15 1.55
C LEU A 84 -9.14 -7.73 1.05
N LYS A 85 -9.11 -8.55 -0.01
CA LYS A 85 -10.32 -9.19 -0.55
C LYS A 85 -10.91 -10.22 0.41
N LYS A 86 -10.12 -10.88 1.27
CA LYS A 86 -10.63 -11.91 2.21
C LYS A 86 -11.68 -11.37 3.18
N ARG A 87 -11.61 -10.08 3.53
CA ARG A 87 -12.58 -9.44 4.43
C ARG A 87 -13.68 -8.67 3.67
N LEU A 88 -13.59 -8.60 2.35
CA LEU A 88 -14.62 -8.00 1.50
C LEU A 88 -15.68 -9.08 1.21
N ALA A 89 -16.94 -8.84 1.58
CA ALA A 89 -18.04 -9.80 1.47
C ALA A 89 -18.41 -10.16 0.00
N GLY A 90 -17.54 -10.91 -0.69
CA GLY A 90 -17.76 -11.40 -2.06
C GLY A 90 -17.53 -10.38 -3.19
N GLY A 91 -17.11 -9.16 -2.88
CA GLY A 91 -16.92 -8.11 -3.88
C GLY A 91 -15.69 -8.31 -4.77
N ASN A 92 -15.77 -7.85 -6.02
CA ASN A 92 -14.60 -7.73 -6.90
C ASN A 92 -13.79 -6.48 -6.51
N LEU A 93 -12.59 -6.69 -5.97
CA LEU A 93 -11.61 -5.64 -5.69
C LEU A 93 -10.68 -5.54 -6.90
N ASP A 94 -10.76 -4.48 -7.70
CA ASP A 94 -9.90 -4.29 -8.88
C ASP A 94 -8.54 -3.68 -8.47
N ASN A 95 -8.25 -2.45 -8.89
CA ASN A 95 -7.06 -1.72 -8.44
C ASN A 95 -7.31 -1.17 -7.02
N VAL A 96 -6.41 -1.49 -6.09
CA VAL A 96 -6.53 -1.13 -4.67
C VAL A 96 -6.26 0.35 -4.45
N PHE A 97 -5.21 0.90 -5.08
CA PHE A 97 -4.76 2.26 -4.89
C PHE A 97 -4.19 2.86 -6.18
N LYS A 98 -3.98 4.17 -6.19
CA LYS A 98 -3.17 4.92 -7.15
C LYS A 98 -1.94 5.48 -6.43
N ILE A 99 -0.84 5.55 -7.15
CA ILE A 99 0.44 6.06 -6.64
C ILE A 99 0.47 7.56 -6.90
N VAL A 100 0.85 8.35 -5.89
CA VAL A 100 1.10 9.79 -6.03
C VAL A 100 2.44 10.09 -5.39
N THR A 101 3.40 10.56 -6.18
CA THR A 101 4.69 11.04 -5.67
C THR A 101 4.50 12.41 -5.03
N VAL A 102 4.92 12.54 -3.78
CA VAL A 102 4.74 13.78 -2.99
C VAL A 102 6.01 14.62 -3.01
N GLN A 103 7.16 13.97 -2.83
CA GLN A 103 8.50 14.57 -2.90
C GLN A 103 9.50 13.52 -3.41
N GLU A 104 10.39 13.91 -4.32
CA GLU A 104 11.47 13.05 -4.83
C GLU A 104 12.71 13.08 -3.91
#